data_AF-A0A495JCB1-F1
#
_entry.id   AF-A0A495JCB1-F1
#
_cell.length_a   1.000
_cell.length_b   1.000
_cell.length_c   1.000
_cell.angle_alpha   90.00
_cell.angle_beta   90.00
_cell.angle_gamma   90.00
#
_symmetry.space_group_name_H-M   'P 1'
#
loop_
_entity.id
_entity.type
_entity.pdbx_description
1 polymer ?
#
loop_
_entity_poly.entity_id
_entity_poly.type
_entity_poly.pdbx_seq_one_letter_code
_entity_poly.pdbx_strand_id
1 'polypeptide(L)'
;MRRRLTALLLGLAVAGGAVVATASTAQATPNGRQATTGSLASATPASTTRAAAACAITRHGYTGYYLCGTKFDDHNWGGTQPETYVIGTDNAVWHINGGTGGWKSLGGNVTDRVLAFAAINGRRNIQGIGPDGKTPWCRGWLEGQGWNSWQKCDIQSLAASRLEQGYTSCADYYSCPNPGVWCADFARWVWRNVNVHDTGVLTAAAASFIAYGKKHDTWKTTASYQPKPGDAIVFAANSTGTYAEHVGLVISANASGVTVEIGGNQSNAVTRWTSSGGAHIGDRLGSWTISGFVEPKYNIWRV
;
A
#
# COMPACT_ATOMS: atom_id res chain seq x y z
N MET A 1 -30.35 6.27 61.71
CA MET A 1 -30.47 7.29 62.78
C MET A 1 -29.09 7.76 63.22
N ARG A 2 -28.78 9.04 63.01
CA ARG A 2 -27.74 9.91 63.64
C ARG A 2 -27.46 11.05 62.66
N ARG A 3 -28.24 12.14 62.77
CA ARG A 3 -27.96 13.40 63.49
C ARG A 3 -27.24 14.41 62.57
N ARG A 4 -28.02 15.40 62.14
CA ARG A 4 -27.59 16.67 61.55
C ARG A 4 -26.81 17.47 62.58
N LEU A 5 -25.74 18.14 62.16
CA LEU A 5 -25.15 19.28 62.85
C LEU A 5 -24.92 20.37 61.79
N THR A 6 -25.69 21.44 61.94
CA THR A 6 -25.57 22.70 61.23
C THR A 6 -24.59 23.56 62.04
N ALA A 7 -23.60 24.18 61.40
CA ALA A 7 -22.84 25.28 61.98
C ALA A 7 -22.60 26.36 60.91
N LEU A 8 -22.64 27.59 61.39
CA LEU A 8 -22.96 28.83 60.71
C LEU A 8 -21.70 29.55 60.17
N LEU A 9 -21.87 30.13 58.99
CA LEU A 9 -21.20 31.29 58.35
C LEU A 9 -20.05 32.00 59.09
N LEU A 10 -18.96 32.26 58.34
CA LEU A 10 -18.34 33.59 58.31
C LEU A 10 -17.81 33.86 56.90
N GLY A 11 -18.26 34.99 56.32
CA GLY A 11 -17.88 35.42 54.99
C GLY A 11 -16.55 36.16 54.95
N LEU A 12 -15.89 36.09 53.80
CA LEU A 12 -15.08 37.19 53.29
C LEU A 12 -15.42 37.34 51.81
N ALA A 13 -15.99 38.50 51.48
CA ALA A 13 -16.11 38.97 50.12
C ALA A 13 -14.74 39.50 49.67
N VAL A 14 -14.25 39.00 48.53
CA VAL A 14 -13.24 39.68 47.73
C VAL A 14 -13.82 39.86 46.34
N ALA A 15 -14.02 41.12 45.98
CA ALA A 15 -14.34 41.54 44.63
C ALA A 15 -13.17 41.20 43.69
N GLY A 16 -13.48 40.53 42.59
CA GLY A 16 -12.55 40.29 41.50
C GLY A 16 -13.34 40.13 40.22
N GLY A 17 -13.27 41.12 39.34
CA GLY A 17 -14.05 41.20 38.12
C GLY A 17 -13.93 39.94 37.27
N ALA A 18 -15.05 39.52 36.71
CA ALA A 18 -15.08 38.56 35.62
C ALA A 18 -14.47 39.22 34.38
N VAL A 19 -13.15 39.13 34.24
CA VAL A 19 -12.53 39.17 32.92
C VAL A 19 -12.53 37.73 32.44
N VAL A 20 -13.42 37.44 31.50
CA VAL A 20 -13.30 36.24 30.67
C VAL A 20 -12.03 36.45 29.85
N ALA A 21 -10.89 36.01 30.39
CA ALA A 21 -9.71 35.80 29.60
C ALA A 21 -10.06 34.66 28.65
N THR A 22 -10.33 35.00 27.39
CA THR A 22 -10.21 34.07 26.29
C THR A 22 -8.77 33.56 26.32
N ALA A 23 -8.55 32.43 26.97
CA ALA A 23 -7.33 31.67 26.79
C ALA A 23 -7.30 31.31 25.31
N SER A 24 -6.51 32.06 24.54
CA SER A 24 -6.05 31.65 23.24
C SER A 24 -5.24 30.37 23.45
N THR A 25 -5.93 29.24 23.45
CA THR A 25 -5.28 27.97 23.15
C THR A 25 -4.83 28.11 21.70
N ALA A 26 -3.58 28.53 21.54
CA ALA A 26 -2.85 28.27 20.32
C ALA A 26 -2.83 26.74 20.18
N GLN A 27 -3.85 26.21 19.49
CA GLN A 27 -3.82 24.85 18.98
C GLN A 27 -2.62 24.79 18.06
N ALA A 28 -1.56 24.15 18.54
CA ALA A 28 -0.52 23.64 17.67
C ALA A 28 -1.22 22.84 16.59
N THR A 29 -1.22 23.37 15.37
CA THR A 29 -1.65 22.66 14.18
C THR A 29 -0.85 21.37 14.12
N PRO A 30 -1.50 20.19 14.15
CA PRO A 30 -0.79 18.99 13.78
C PRO A 30 -0.52 19.15 12.29
N ASN A 31 0.73 19.46 11.93
CA ASN A 31 1.29 19.17 10.62
C ASN A 31 1.39 17.64 10.46
N GLY A 32 0.24 16.97 10.51
CA GLY A 32 0.08 15.64 9.97
C GLY A 32 0.06 15.81 8.46
N ARG A 33 1.18 15.50 7.80
CA ARG A 33 1.09 15.08 6.40
C ARG A 33 0.22 13.82 6.40
N GLN A 34 -1.07 14.03 6.16
CA GLN A 34 -2.03 13.04 5.73
C GLN A 34 -1.34 12.19 4.67
N ALA A 35 -1.38 10.87 4.82
CA ALA A 35 -1.11 9.99 3.69
C ALA A 35 -2.04 10.48 2.57
N THR A 36 -1.46 11.03 1.50
CA THR A 36 -2.25 11.48 0.36
C THR A 36 -2.92 10.23 -0.19
N THR A 37 -4.20 10.05 0.13
CA THR A 37 -5.15 9.21 -0.59
C THR A 37 -5.28 9.81 -1.98
N GLY A 38 -4.24 9.64 -2.79
CA GLY A 38 -4.27 10.03 -4.18
C GLY A 38 -5.38 9.24 -4.85
N SER A 39 -6.27 9.94 -5.55
CA SER A 39 -7.22 9.36 -6.48
C SER A 39 -6.74 9.71 -7.88
N LEU A 40 -6.64 8.71 -8.76
CA LEU A 40 -6.42 8.95 -10.18
C LEU A 40 -7.78 9.13 -10.83
N ALA A 41 -8.26 10.38 -10.88
CA ALA A 41 -9.49 10.71 -11.58
C ALA A 41 -9.30 10.54 -13.10
N SER A 42 -10.41 10.35 -13.82
CA SER A 42 -10.41 10.40 -15.27
C SER A 42 -9.85 11.74 -15.75
N ALA A 43 -8.96 11.72 -16.74
CA ALA A 43 -8.50 12.96 -17.36
C ALA A 43 -9.71 13.71 -17.95
N THR A 44 -9.83 15.00 -17.66
CA THR A 44 -10.60 15.90 -18.53
C THR A 44 -9.89 15.91 -19.88
N PRO A 45 -10.58 15.87 -21.05
CA PRO A 45 -9.91 15.89 -22.34
C PRO A 45 -8.91 17.05 -22.37
N ALA A 46 -7.63 16.75 -22.58
CA ALA A 46 -6.60 17.76 -22.59
C ALA A 46 -6.89 18.75 -23.73
N SER A 47 -7.19 19.98 -23.36
CA SER A 47 -7.22 21.11 -24.29
C SER A 47 -5.82 21.30 -24.88
N THR A 48 -5.73 21.24 -26.21
CA THR A 48 -4.66 21.79 -27.10
C THR A 48 -3.35 21.02 -27.37
N THR A 49 -3.17 19.77 -26.97
CA THR A 49 -2.05 18.95 -27.51
C THR A 49 -2.56 18.03 -28.61
N ARG A 50 -1.91 18.02 -29.77
CA ARG A 50 -2.19 17.22 -30.98
C ARG A 50 -2.95 15.92 -30.63
N ALA A 51 -4.17 15.77 -31.14
CA ALA A 51 -5.04 14.63 -30.85
C ALA A 51 -4.22 13.33 -30.93
N ALA A 52 -4.14 12.63 -29.81
CA ALA A 52 -3.33 11.44 -29.72
C ALA A 52 -3.84 10.42 -30.74
N ALA A 53 -2.94 9.79 -31.50
CA ALA A 53 -3.33 8.91 -32.59
C ALA A 53 -4.16 7.74 -32.04
N ALA A 54 -5.30 7.46 -32.66
CA ALA A 54 -6.25 6.43 -32.24
C ALA A 54 -6.02 5.15 -33.07
N CYS A 55 -5.78 4.03 -32.40
CA CYS A 55 -5.57 2.74 -33.03
C CYS A 55 -6.80 1.85 -32.77
N ALA A 56 -7.38 1.29 -33.83
CA ALA A 56 -8.55 0.42 -33.70
C ALA A 56 -8.17 -0.95 -33.16
N ILE A 57 -9.05 -1.54 -32.34
CA ILE A 57 -8.93 -2.90 -31.84
C ILE A 57 -10.32 -3.54 -31.74
N THR A 58 -10.48 -4.72 -32.34
CA THR A 58 -11.74 -5.48 -32.27
C THR A 58 -11.56 -6.66 -31.32
N ARG A 59 -12.49 -6.78 -30.36
CA ARG A 59 -12.57 -7.87 -29.39
C ARG A 59 -14.05 -8.17 -29.15
N HIS A 60 -14.41 -9.44 -29.01
CA HIS A 60 -15.78 -9.87 -28.72
C HIS A 60 -16.85 -9.30 -29.70
N GLY A 61 -16.46 -9.01 -30.95
CA GLY A 61 -17.35 -8.39 -31.95
C GLY A 61 -17.50 -6.86 -31.85
N TYR A 62 -16.83 -6.20 -30.91
CA TYR A 62 -16.88 -4.76 -30.71
C TYR A 62 -15.55 -4.10 -31.07
N THR A 63 -15.59 -3.09 -31.94
CA THR A 63 -14.43 -2.24 -32.24
C THR A 63 -14.33 -1.11 -31.24
N GLY A 64 -13.18 -0.98 -30.61
CA GLY A 64 -12.79 0.14 -29.76
C GLY A 64 -11.54 0.82 -30.29
N TYR A 65 -11.10 1.87 -29.60
CA TYR A 65 -9.91 2.62 -29.94
C TYR A 65 -9.01 2.77 -28.71
N TYR A 66 -7.72 2.49 -28.90
CA TYR A 66 -6.70 2.70 -27.89
C TYR A 66 -5.69 3.75 -28.36
N LEU A 67 -5.00 4.35 -27.40
CA LEU A 67 -3.92 5.28 -27.64
C LEU A 67 -2.79 4.59 -28.40
N CYS A 68 -2.55 4.96 -29.65
CA CYS A 68 -1.50 4.34 -30.46
C CYS A 68 -0.14 4.43 -29.77
N GLY A 69 0.63 3.34 -29.82
CA GLY A 69 1.94 3.22 -29.17
C GLY A 69 1.88 2.70 -27.73
N THR A 70 0.70 2.71 -27.09
CA THR A 70 0.54 2.04 -25.79
C THR A 70 0.39 0.53 -25.95
N LYS A 71 0.74 -0.20 -24.89
CA LYS A 71 0.52 -1.65 -24.81
C LYS A 71 -0.80 -1.96 -24.13
N PHE A 72 -1.53 -2.92 -24.69
CA PHE A 72 -2.71 -3.53 -24.07
C PHE A 72 -2.35 -4.86 -23.40
N ASP A 73 -3.23 -5.34 -22.53
CA ASP A 73 -3.10 -6.62 -21.84
C ASP A 73 -4.32 -7.49 -22.11
N ASP A 74 -4.08 -8.68 -22.67
CA ASP A 74 -5.10 -9.73 -22.85
C ASP A 74 -4.92 -10.75 -21.70
N HIS A 75 -5.72 -10.62 -20.64
CA HIS A 75 -5.55 -11.44 -19.44
C HIS A 75 -6.54 -12.59 -19.40
N ASN A 76 -6.01 -13.80 -19.22
CA ASN A 76 -6.83 -15.00 -19.07
C ASN A 76 -7.08 -15.29 -17.58
N TRP A 77 -8.32 -15.05 -17.14
CA TRP A 77 -8.78 -15.38 -15.78
C TRP A 77 -9.20 -16.84 -15.58
N GLY A 78 -8.82 -17.74 -16.50
CA GLY A 78 -9.24 -19.15 -16.52
C GLY A 78 -10.48 -19.43 -17.38
N GLY A 79 -10.86 -18.50 -18.26
CA GLY A 79 -12.00 -18.62 -19.18
C GLY A 79 -11.60 -19.02 -20.60
N THR A 80 -12.58 -19.18 -21.48
CA THR A 80 -12.37 -19.52 -22.90
C THR A 80 -11.89 -18.34 -23.74
N GLN A 81 -12.12 -17.11 -23.29
CA GLN A 81 -11.65 -15.89 -23.94
C GLN A 81 -11.06 -14.92 -22.90
N PRO A 82 -9.98 -14.20 -23.25
CA PRO A 82 -9.37 -13.23 -22.34
C PRO A 82 -10.25 -11.99 -22.15
N GLU A 83 -10.02 -11.32 -21.02
CA GLU A 83 -10.45 -9.94 -20.80
C GLU A 83 -9.34 -9.02 -21.29
N THR A 84 -9.67 -8.10 -22.20
CA THR A 84 -8.71 -7.17 -22.80
C THR A 84 -8.76 -5.83 -22.08
N TYR A 85 -7.60 -5.28 -21.74
CA TYR A 85 -7.44 -3.96 -21.13
C TYR A 85 -6.58 -3.07 -22.03
N VAL A 86 -7.04 -1.86 -22.32
CA VAL A 86 -6.34 -0.88 -23.16
C VAL A 86 -6.29 0.49 -22.47
N ILE A 87 -5.40 1.35 -22.92
CA ILE A 87 -5.44 2.79 -22.61
C ILE A 87 -6.20 3.47 -23.75
N GLY A 88 -7.32 4.12 -23.45
CA GLY A 88 -8.10 4.88 -24.40
C GLY A 88 -7.40 6.16 -24.84
N THR A 89 -7.88 6.80 -25.91
CA THR A 89 -7.36 8.09 -26.39
C THR A 89 -7.62 9.25 -25.40
N ASP A 90 -8.42 9.02 -24.37
CA ASP A 90 -8.70 9.88 -23.22
C ASP A 90 -7.79 9.58 -22.01
N ASN A 91 -6.79 8.72 -22.16
CA ASN A 91 -5.92 8.18 -21.10
C ASN A 91 -6.66 7.37 -20.02
N ALA A 92 -7.96 7.11 -20.16
CA ALA A 92 -8.67 6.21 -19.27
C ALA A 92 -8.28 4.76 -19.61
N VAL A 93 -8.33 3.87 -18.62
CA VAL A 93 -8.26 2.44 -18.91
C VAL A 93 -9.64 1.98 -19.38
N TRP A 94 -9.68 1.22 -20.46
CA TRP A 94 -10.88 0.59 -20.99
C TRP A 94 -10.74 -0.91 -21.00
N HIS A 95 -11.83 -1.64 -20.79
CA HIS A 95 -11.82 -3.08 -20.81
C HIS A 95 -13.02 -3.69 -21.54
N ILE A 96 -12.85 -4.94 -21.98
CA ILE A 96 -13.90 -5.74 -22.61
C ILE A 96 -13.69 -7.22 -22.33
N ASN A 97 -14.78 -7.93 -22.03
CA ASN A 97 -14.81 -9.39 -22.01
C ASN A 97 -16.12 -9.88 -22.67
N GLY A 98 -16.31 -11.20 -22.76
CA GLY A 98 -17.49 -11.79 -23.39
C GLY A 98 -18.83 -11.41 -22.74
N GLY A 99 -18.83 -10.84 -21.52
CA GLY A 99 -20.02 -10.43 -20.78
C GLY A 99 -20.22 -8.92 -20.64
N THR A 100 -19.29 -8.05 -21.08
CA THR A 100 -19.43 -6.59 -20.87
C THR A 100 -20.42 -5.92 -21.83
N GLY A 101 -20.79 -6.57 -22.94
CA GLY A 101 -21.65 -5.99 -23.98
C GLY A 101 -21.02 -4.81 -24.74
N GLY A 102 -19.69 -4.80 -24.84
CA GLY A 102 -18.89 -3.75 -25.46
C GLY A 102 -17.77 -3.22 -24.56
N TRP A 103 -17.04 -2.22 -25.06
CA TRP A 103 -15.97 -1.56 -24.29
C TRP A 103 -16.54 -0.72 -23.15
N LYS A 104 -15.97 -0.86 -21.95
CA LYS A 104 -16.35 -0.11 -20.76
C LYS A 104 -15.15 0.64 -20.20
N SER A 105 -15.37 1.90 -19.82
CA SER A 105 -14.34 2.71 -19.18
C SER A 105 -14.20 2.32 -17.71
N LEU A 106 -12.95 2.19 -17.28
CA LEU A 106 -12.52 2.10 -15.89
C LEU A 106 -11.94 3.45 -15.42
N GLY A 107 -12.10 4.53 -16.18
CA GLY A 107 -11.56 5.84 -15.86
C GLY A 107 -10.04 5.83 -15.63
N GLY A 108 -9.56 6.76 -14.82
CA GLY A 108 -8.13 6.92 -14.55
C GLY A 108 -7.40 7.75 -15.60
N ASN A 109 -6.09 7.86 -15.44
CA ASN A 109 -5.21 8.64 -16.31
C ASN A 109 -3.86 7.92 -16.40
N VAL A 110 -3.79 6.94 -17.30
CA VAL A 110 -2.63 6.05 -17.51
C VAL A 110 -2.02 6.38 -18.87
N THR A 111 -0.69 6.42 -18.95
CA THR A 111 -0.01 7.01 -20.12
C THR A 111 0.92 6.08 -20.89
N ASP A 112 1.17 4.86 -20.43
CA ASP A 112 2.13 3.95 -21.06
C ASP A 112 1.57 2.55 -21.29
N ARG A 113 1.34 1.80 -20.21
CA ARG A 113 0.80 0.44 -20.27
C ARG A 113 -0.17 0.19 -19.11
N VAL A 114 -1.18 -0.64 -19.40
CA VAL A 114 -2.04 -1.27 -18.41
C VAL A 114 -1.72 -2.77 -18.31
N LEU A 115 -1.84 -3.32 -17.11
CA LEU A 115 -1.57 -4.72 -16.79
C LEU A 115 -2.66 -5.27 -15.88
N ALA A 116 -3.18 -6.45 -16.19
CA ALA A 116 -3.99 -7.21 -15.27
C ALA A 116 -3.18 -8.33 -14.59
N PHE A 117 -3.51 -8.60 -13.32
CA PHE A 117 -2.85 -9.63 -12.52
C PHE A 117 -3.76 -10.15 -11.40
N ALA A 118 -3.56 -11.40 -11.02
CA ALA A 118 -4.27 -12.02 -9.91
C ALA A 118 -3.66 -11.65 -8.56
N ALA A 119 -4.46 -11.03 -7.69
CA ALA A 119 -4.13 -10.91 -6.27
C ALA A 119 -4.29 -12.25 -5.52
N ILE A 120 -3.98 -12.25 -4.23
CA ILE A 120 -3.88 -13.46 -3.39
C ILE A 120 -5.18 -14.26 -3.30
N ASN A 121 -6.33 -13.59 -3.36
CA ASN A 121 -7.64 -14.23 -3.27
C ASN A 121 -8.23 -14.53 -4.66
N GLY A 122 -7.39 -14.59 -5.70
CA GLY A 122 -7.84 -14.68 -7.10
C GLY A 122 -8.53 -13.41 -7.61
N ARG A 123 -8.53 -12.33 -6.81
CA ARG A 123 -9.17 -11.06 -7.19
C ARG A 123 -8.46 -10.46 -8.39
N ARG A 124 -9.26 -10.03 -9.37
CA ARG A 124 -8.79 -9.34 -10.58
C ARG A 124 -8.28 -7.97 -10.19
N ASN A 125 -7.03 -7.67 -10.50
CA ASN A 125 -6.45 -6.35 -10.30
C ASN A 125 -5.89 -5.84 -11.60
N ILE A 126 -5.92 -4.53 -11.77
CA ILE A 126 -5.22 -3.84 -12.84
C ILE A 126 -4.25 -2.82 -12.27
N GLN A 127 -3.13 -2.63 -12.97
CA GLN A 127 -2.11 -1.63 -12.70
C GLN A 127 -1.85 -0.81 -13.96
N GLY A 128 -1.64 0.50 -13.78
CA GLY A 128 -1.16 1.39 -14.84
C GLY A 128 -0.20 2.44 -14.29
N ILE A 129 0.64 3.02 -15.14
CA ILE A 129 1.52 4.14 -14.78
C ILE A 129 0.83 5.47 -15.03
N GLY A 130 0.82 6.32 -14.00
CA GLY A 130 0.24 7.66 -14.06
C GLY A 130 1.00 8.61 -15.01
N PRO A 131 0.55 9.87 -15.15
CA PRO A 131 1.10 10.81 -16.12
C PRO A 131 2.53 11.27 -15.84
N ASP A 132 3.02 11.02 -14.63
CA ASP A 132 4.41 11.28 -14.25
C ASP A 132 5.40 10.23 -14.80
N GLY A 133 4.89 9.20 -15.49
CA GLY A 133 5.67 8.12 -16.07
C GLY A 133 6.32 7.19 -15.04
N LYS A 134 5.95 7.30 -13.75
CA LYS A 134 6.66 6.60 -12.66
C LYS A 134 5.74 6.01 -11.60
N THR A 135 4.65 6.69 -11.26
CA THR A 135 3.79 6.26 -10.15
C THR A 135 2.85 5.16 -10.61
N PRO A 136 2.92 3.95 -10.03
CA PRO A 136 1.97 2.90 -10.31
C PRO A 136 0.64 3.18 -9.60
N TRP A 137 -0.45 2.96 -10.30
CA TRP A 137 -1.82 3.06 -9.82
C TRP A 137 -2.51 1.74 -10.04
N CYS A 138 -3.34 1.32 -9.08
CA CYS A 138 -4.08 0.07 -9.16
C CYS A 138 -5.55 0.27 -8.80
N ARG A 139 -6.38 -0.62 -9.35
CA ARG A 139 -7.72 -0.88 -8.86
C ARG A 139 -8.03 -2.36 -8.97
N GLY A 140 -8.89 -2.85 -8.09
CA GLY A 140 -9.26 -4.25 -7.98
C GLY A 140 -10.76 -4.45 -8.09
N TRP A 141 -11.14 -5.64 -8.57
CA TRP A 141 -12.50 -6.13 -8.53
C TRP A 141 -12.84 -6.65 -7.14
N LEU A 142 -13.88 -6.07 -6.55
CA LEU A 142 -14.47 -6.49 -5.30
C LEU A 142 -15.74 -7.29 -5.60
N GLU A 143 -15.78 -8.55 -5.18
CA GLU A 143 -16.91 -9.43 -5.46
C GLU A 143 -18.22 -8.85 -4.91
N GLY A 144 -19.25 -8.78 -5.76
CA GLY A 144 -20.54 -8.14 -5.42
C GLY A 144 -20.54 -6.61 -5.35
N GLN A 145 -19.38 -5.95 -5.46
CA GLN A 145 -19.26 -4.48 -5.40
C GLN A 145 -18.69 -3.87 -6.69
N GLY A 146 -18.06 -4.69 -7.54
CA GLY A 146 -17.43 -4.25 -8.78
C GLY A 146 -16.04 -3.65 -8.59
N TRP A 147 -15.59 -2.85 -9.55
CA TRP A 147 -14.27 -2.22 -9.50
C TRP A 147 -14.20 -1.11 -8.44
N ASN A 148 -13.25 -1.19 -7.51
CA ASN A 148 -13.00 -0.12 -6.53
C ASN A 148 -12.31 1.10 -7.17
N SER A 149 -12.16 2.21 -6.44
CA SER A 149 -11.47 3.41 -6.93
C SER A 149 -9.99 3.17 -7.24
N TRP A 150 -9.44 3.93 -8.19
CA TRP A 150 -7.98 3.98 -8.41
C TRP A 150 -7.25 4.51 -7.18
N GLN A 151 -6.20 3.81 -6.79
CA GLN A 151 -5.34 4.14 -5.67
C GLN A 151 -3.87 3.92 -6.05
N LYS A 152 -2.95 4.63 -5.38
CA LYS A 152 -1.52 4.37 -5.58
C LYS A 152 -1.21 2.92 -5.25
N CYS A 153 -0.43 2.30 -6.12
CA CYS A 153 -0.10 0.89 -6.06
C CYS A 153 1.34 0.70 -5.57
N ASP A 154 1.60 1.25 -4.40
CA ASP A 154 2.86 1.13 -3.69
C ASP A 154 2.67 0.42 -2.35
N ILE A 155 3.77 -0.12 -1.83
CA ILE A 155 3.79 -0.92 -0.59
C ILE A 155 3.24 -0.10 0.58
N GLN A 156 3.57 1.19 0.60
CA GLN A 156 3.26 2.13 1.66
C GLN A 156 1.76 2.37 1.79
N SER A 157 1.11 2.67 0.67
CA SER A 157 -0.33 2.95 0.60
C SER A 157 -1.13 1.70 0.98
N LEU A 158 -0.70 0.53 0.49
CA LEU A 158 -1.41 -0.70 0.77
C LEU A 158 -1.22 -1.17 2.23
N ALA A 159 -0.02 -1.06 2.78
CA ALA A 159 0.23 -1.34 4.20
C ALA A 159 -0.56 -0.37 5.11
N ALA A 160 -0.55 0.92 4.79
CA ALA A 160 -1.30 1.94 5.53
C ALA A 160 -2.81 1.70 5.50
N SER A 161 -3.37 1.25 4.38
CA SER A 161 -4.82 0.97 4.31
C SER A 161 -5.27 -0.15 5.26
N ARG A 162 -4.44 -1.19 5.48
CA ARG A 162 -4.75 -2.25 6.44
C ARG A 162 -4.60 -1.80 7.89
N LEU A 163 -3.62 -0.93 8.16
CA LEU A 163 -3.51 -0.27 9.46
C LEU A 163 -4.78 0.55 9.78
N GLU A 164 -5.25 1.36 8.83
CA GLU A 164 -6.44 2.21 9.01
C GLU A 164 -7.73 1.38 9.18
N GLN A 165 -7.81 0.21 8.57
CA GLN A 165 -8.90 -0.75 8.76
C GLN A 165 -8.86 -1.47 10.12
N GLY A 166 -7.80 -1.28 10.92
CA GLY A 166 -7.65 -1.92 12.23
C GLY A 166 -7.51 -3.45 12.12
N TYR A 167 -6.78 -3.93 11.12
CA TYR A 167 -6.67 -5.37 10.84
C TYR A 167 -5.93 -6.12 11.97
N THR A 168 -6.57 -7.11 12.60
CA THR A 168 -6.05 -7.85 13.78
C THR A 168 -5.83 -9.34 13.55
N SER A 169 -6.02 -9.83 12.33
CA SER A 169 -5.83 -11.24 12.01
C SER A 169 -5.20 -11.41 10.65
N CYS A 170 -4.83 -12.64 10.34
CA CYS A 170 -4.33 -13.06 9.04
C CYS A 170 -5.39 -13.71 8.16
N ALA A 171 -6.67 -13.70 8.55
CA ALA A 171 -7.73 -14.43 7.84
C ALA A 171 -7.85 -14.04 6.34
N ASP A 172 -7.46 -12.81 5.99
CA ASP A 172 -7.42 -12.31 4.61
C ASP A 172 -6.16 -12.74 3.84
N TYR A 173 -5.18 -13.35 4.51
CA TYR A 173 -3.85 -13.65 4.00
C TYR A 173 -3.64 -15.18 3.91
N TYR A 174 -3.76 -15.72 2.69
CA TYR A 174 -3.37 -17.11 2.35
C TYR A 174 -3.90 -18.21 3.27
N SER A 175 -5.17 -18.13 3.67
CA SER A 175 -5.83 -19.07 4.60
C SER A 175 -5.23 -19.14 6.00
N CYS A 176 -4.22 -18.30 6.27
CA CYS A 176 -3.46 -18.22 7.50
C CYS A 176 -3.20 -19.56 8.20
N PRO A 177 -2.28 -20.39 7.68
CA PRO A 177 -1.97 -21.67 8.29
C PRO A 177 -1.41 -21.54 9.72
N ASN A 178 -0.83 -20.38 10.08
CA ASN A 178 -0.23 -20.11 11.38
C ASN A 178 -0.75 -18.80 12.00
N PRO A 179 -1.95 -18.77 12.59
CA PRO A 179 -2.58 -17.55 13.09
C PRO A 179 -1.86 -16.88 14.26
N GLY A 180 -0.95 -17.58 14.94
CA GLY A 180 -0.12 -16.99 15.99
C GLY A 180 1.07 -16.15 15.49
N VAL A 181 1.47 -16.29 14.22
CA VAL A 181 2.67 -15.64 13.64
C VAL A 181 2.46 -15.30 12.16
N TRP A 182 1.92 -14.12 11.87
CA TRP A 182 1.52 -13.74 10.50
C TRP A 182 2.17 -12.46 9.95
N CYS A 183 3.27 -12.00 10.56
CA CYS A 183 4.02 -10.83 10.08
C CYS A 183 4.46 -11.00 8.61
N ALA A 184 4.96 -12.18 8.26
CA ALA A 184 5.40 -12.51 6.91
C ALA A 184 4.23 -12.65 5.94
N ASP A 185 3.09 -13.20 6.38
CA ASP A 185 1.89 -13.31 5.54
C ASP A 185 1.34 -11.92 5.17
N PHE A 186 1.35 -10.98 6.12
CA PHE A 186 1.02 -9.58 5.84
C PHE A 186 1.99 -8.93 4.85
N ALA A 187 3.30 -8.99 5.11
CA ALA A 187 4.30 -8.37 4.24
C ALA A 187 4.27 -8.97 2.82
N ARG A 188 4.12 -10.30 2.72
CA ARG A 188 3.94 -11.02 1.46
C ARG A 188 2.65 -10.58 0.77
N TRP A 189 1.58 -10.39 1.54
CA TRP A 189 0.32 -9.91 1.00
C TRP A 189 0.45 -8.53 0.37
N VAL A 190 1.12 -7.60 1.06
CA VAL A 190 1.37 -6.28 0.50
C VAL A 190 2.17 -6.39 -0.80
N TRP A 191 3.32 -7.07 -0.76
CA TRP A 191 4.20 -7.23 -1.93
C TRP A 191 3.50 -7.82 -3.15
N ARG A 192 2.69 -8.86 -2.97
CA ARG A 192 1.99 -9.48 -4.11
C ARG A 192 0.91 -8.58 -4.70
N ASN A 193 0.21 -7.80 -3.87
CA ASN A 193 -0.85 -6.91 -4.34
C ASN A 193 -0.32 -5.64 -5.01
N VAL A 194 0.99 -5.40 -4.96
CA VAL A 194 1.67 -4.30 -5.68
C VAL A 194 2.64 -4.82 -6.74
N ASN A 195 2.42 -6.05 -7.22
CA ASN A 195 3.12 -6.63 -8.36
C ASN A 195 4.63 -6.86 -8.13
N VAL A 196 5.05 -7.20 -6.89
CA VAL A 196 6.39 -7.71 -6.63
C VAL A 196 6.54 -9.12 -7.24
N HIS A 197 7.61 -9.31 -8.02
CA HIS A 197 7.97 -10.54 -8.71
C HIS A 197 8.28 -11.66 -7.71
N ASP A 198 7.95 -12.88 -8.10
CA ASP A 198 8.32 -14.13 -7.42
C ASP A 198 7.95 -14.20 -5.92
N THR A 199 6.87 -13.52 -5.52
CA THR A 199 6.29 -13.64 -4.17
C THR A 199 5.73 -15.03 -3.85
N GLY A 200 5.77 -15.96 -4.82
CA GLY A 200 5.47 -17.37 -4.64
C GLY A 200 6.42 -18.08 -3.69
N VAL A 201 7.70 -17.65 -3.61
CA VAL A 201 8.70 -18.26 -2.72
C VAL A 201 8.56 -17.86 -1.25
N LEU A 202 7.85 -16.76 -0.98
CA LEU A 202 7.62 -16.28 0.39
C LEU A 202 6.66 -17.23 1.12
N THR A 203 6.90 -17.44 2.41
CA THR A 203 6.09 -18.30 3.28
C THR A 203 5.69 -17.54 4.55
N ALA A 204 4.99 -18.21 5.47
CA ALA A 204 4.66 -17.64 6.78
C ALA A 204 5.91 -17.37 7.66
N ALA A 205 7.09 -17.89 7.29
CA ALA A 205 8.33 -17.62 8.01
C ALA A 205 8.95 -16.29 7.58
N ALA A 206 9.29 -15.41 8.53
CA ALA A 206 9.97 -14.13 8.25
C ALA A 206 11.31 -14.32 7.52
N ALA A 207 12.05 -15.39 7.82
CA ALA A 207 13.29 -15.73 7.14
C ALA A 207 13.12 -16.01 5.63
N SER A 208 11.90 -16.29 5.14
CA SER A 208 11.64 -16.45 3.70
C SER A 208 11.94 -15.17 2.91
N PHE A 209 11.89 -13.99 3.54
CA PHE A 209 12.31 -12.73 2.93
C PHE A 209 13.83 -12.67 2.73
N ILE A 210 14.63 -13.24 3.63
CA ILE A 210 16.08 -13.39 3.43
C ILE A 210 16.33 -14.32 2.25
N ALA A 211 15.62 -15.44 2.17
CA ALA A 211 15.75 -16.39 1.06
C ALA A 211 15.39 -15.73 -0.29
N TYR A 212 14.29 -14.97 -0.34
CA TYR A 212 13.93 -14.13 -1.48
C TYR A 212 15.07 -13.15 -1.82
N GLY A 213 15.55 -12.40 -0.84
CA GLY A 213 16.59 -11.40 -1.03
C GLY A 213 17.90 -11.98 -1.55
N LYS A 214 18.31 -13.14 -1.05
CA LYS A 214 19.48 -13.87 -1.55
C LYS A 214 19.27 -14.37 -2.99
N LYS A 215 18.07 -14.88 -3.32
CA LYS A 215 17.73 -15.34 -4.67
C LYS A 215 17.74 -14.22 -5.72
N HIS A 216 17.41 -12.99 -5.31
CA HIS A 216 17.27 -11.85 -6.21
C HIS A 216 18.37 -10.78 -6.05
N ASP A 217 19.42 -11.07 -5.29
CA ASP A 217 20.52 -10.15 -4.97
C ASP A 217 20.06 -8.82 -4.34
N THR A 218 18.98 -8.88 -3.54
CA THR A 218 18.38 -7.75 -2.83
C THR A 218 18.49 -7.81 -1.31
N TRP A 219 19.12 -8.85 -0.76
CA TRP A 219 19.42 -8.91 0.68
C TRP A 219 20.57 -7.97 1.04
N LYS A 220 20.29 -6.95 1.85
CA LYS A 220 21.22 -5.90 2.25
C LYS A 220 21.54 -6.01 3.73
N THR A 221 22.82 -6.24 4.02
CA THR A 221 23.34 -6.44 5.38
C THR A 221 24.45 -5.46 5.76
N THR A 222 24.90 -4.64 4.81
CA THR A 222 25.94 -3.64 5.06
C THR A 222 25.36 -2.45 5.83
N ALA A 223 26.00 -2.05 6.93
CA ALA A 223 25.56 -0.92 7.75
C ALA A 223 25.42 0.41 6.99
N SER A 224 26.15 0.58 5.88
CA SER A 224 26.06 1.74 4.99
C SER A 224 24.83 1.75 4.07
N TYR A 225 24.03 0.68 4.05
CA TYR A 225 22.84 0.62 3.22
C TYR A 225 21.81 1.64 3.70
N GLN A 226 21.31 2.45 2.76
CA GLN A 226 20.26 3.42 3.01
C GLN A 226 18.90 2.80 2.69
N PRO A 227 18.04 2.56 3.72
CA PRO A 227 16.75 1.93 3.53
C PRO A 227 15.82 2.83 2.72
N LYS A 228 14.97 2.20 1.92
CA LYS A 228 14.03 2.91 1.04
C LYS A 228 12.60 2.52 1.37
N PRO A 229 11.64 3.43 1.20
CA PRO A 229 10.23 3.07 1.21
C PRO A 229 9.96 1.89 0.26
N GLY A 230 9.34 0.83 0.79
CA GLY A 230 9.08 -0.43 0.08
C GLY A 230 9.98 -1.59 0.48
N ASP A 231 11.15 -1.35 1.06
CA ASP A 231 12.02 -2.42 1.57
C ASP A 231 11.28 -3.25 2.64
N ALA A 232 11.51 -4.56 2.68
CA ALA A 232 11.16 -5.37 3.83
C ALA A 232 12.29 -5.29 4.87
N ILE A 233 11.93 -5.08 6.13
CA ILE A 233 12.86 -5.07 7.26
C ILE A 233 12.86 -6.45 7.88
N VAL A 234 14.01 -7.08 8.00
CA VAL A 234 14.14 -8.37 8.67
C VAL A 234 14.77 -8.16 10.04
N PHE A 235 14.09 -8.66 11.07
CA PHE A 235 14.46 -8.43 12.46
C PHE A 235 15.00 -9.69 13.13
N ALA A 236 16.03 -9.51 13.96
CA ALA A 236 16.68 -10.53 14.79
C ALA A 236 16.90 -11.86 14.04
N ALA A 237 17.52 -11.77 12.85
CA ALA A 237 17.91 -12.92 12.07
C ALA A 237 19.12 -13.62 12.68
N ASN A 238 19.17 -14.95 12.58
CA ASN A 238 20.37 -15.71 12.90
C ASN A 238 21.45 -15.51 11.82
N SER A 239 22.70 -15.86 12.13
CA SER A 239 23.85 -15.66 11.22
C SER A 239 23.72 -16.41 9.89
N THR A 240 23.02 -17.54 9.86
CA THR A 240 22.77 -18.31 8.64
C THR A 240 21.63 -17.73 7.79
N GLY A 241 20.80 -16.86 8.36
CA GLY A 241 19.59 -16.31 7.73
C GLY A 241 18.51 -17.36 7.47
N THR A 242 18.50 -18.44 8.25
CA THR A 242 17.47 -19.49 8.22
C THR A 242 16.35 -19.23 9.22
N TYR A 243 16.56 -18.29 10.13
CA TYR A 243 15.59 -17.84 11.12
C TYR A 243 15.60 -16.32 11.20
N ALA A 244 14.42 -15.74 11.46
CA ALA A 244 14.22 -14.35 11.81
C ALA A 244 12.97 -14.25 12.68
N GLU A 245 13.00 -13.39 13.70
CA GLU A 245 11.87 -13.19 14.62
C GLU A 245 10.69 -12.51 13.93
N HIS A 246 10.99 -11.55 13.05
CA HIS A 246 9.96 -10.69 12.49
C HIS A 246 10.34 -10.13 11.12
N VAL A 247 9.32 -9.73 10.36
CA VAL A 247 9.46 -8.93 9.15
C VAL A 247 8.43 -7.80 9.14
N GLY A 248 8.90 -6.60 8.78
CA GLY A 248 8.08 -5.40 8.63
C GLY A 248 8.31 -4.74 7.27
N LEU A 249 7.59 -3.67 6.98
CA LEU A 249 7.74 -2.90 5.73
C LEU A 249 8.17 -1.47 6.01
N VAL A 250 9.19 -0.99 5.31
CA VAL A 250 9.62 0.41 5.36
C VAL A 250 8.56 1.27 4.67
N ILE A 251 7.92 2.15 5.43
CA ILE A 251 6.93 3.10 4.93
C ILE A 251 7.59 4.43 4.59
N SER A 252 8.51 4.87 5.45
CA SER A 252 9.35 6.03 5.17
C SER A 252 10.73 5.86 5.76
N ALA A 253 11.70 6.46 5.08
CA ALA A 253 13.09 6.54 5.50
C ALA A 253 13.67 7.89 5.06
N ASN A 254 14.71 8.33 5.76
CA ASN A 254 15.50 9.50 5.40
C ASN A 254 17.00 9.19 5.55
N ALA A 255 17.86 10.20 5.53
CA ALA A 255 19.31 10.02 5.66
C ALA A 255 19.75 9.33 6.97
N SER A 256 18.91 9.40 8.02
CA SER A 256 19.12 8.76 9.31
C SER A 256 18.52 7.34 9.39
N GLY A 257 17.96 6.82 8.29
CA GLY A 257 17.42 5.47 8.20
C GLY A 257 15.90 5.42 8.25
N VAL A 258 15.34 4.29 8.69
CA VAL A 258 13.90 4.05 8.73
C VAL A 258 13.23 4.96 9.75
N THR A 259 12.26 5.76 9.29
CA THR A 259 11.47 6.64 10.15
C THR A 259 10.10 6.08 10.48
N VAL A 260 9.50 5.31 9.56
CA VAL A 260 8.21 4.64 9.79
C VAL A 260 8.26 3.23 9.24
N GLU A 261 7.80 2.29 10.05
CA GLU A 261 7.56 0.89 9.70
C GLU A 261 6.08 0.56 9.92
N ILE A 262 5.54 -0.31 9.07
CA ILE A 262 4.27 -0.99 9.32
C ILE A 262 4.50 -2.50 9.17
N GLY A 263 4.12 -3.25 10.19
CA GLY A 263 4.24 -4.70 10.24
C GLY A 263 2.95 -5.37 10.66
N GLY A 264 2.82 -6.65 10.31
CA GLY A 264 1.71 -7.50 10.73
C GLY A 264 2.02 -8.24 12.02
N ASN A 265 1.00 -8.62 12.78
CA ASN A 265 1.11 -9.34 14.04
C ASN A 265 2.01 -8.68 15.10
N GLN A 266 2.19 -7.38 15.02
CA GLN A 266 2.87 -6.61 16.05
C GLN A 266 1.80 -6.22 17.07
N SER A 267 1.90 -6.73 18.29
CA SER A 267 0.84 -6.60 19.29
C SER A 267 -0.51 -7.18 18.83
N ASN A 268 -0.48 -8.29 18.09
CA ASN A 268 -1.66 -8.95 17.50
C ASN A 268 -2.46 -8.09 16.50
N ALA A 269 -1.81 -7.11 15.87
CA ALA A 269 -2.42 -6.24 14.86
C ALA A 269 -1.45 -5.86 13.75
N VAL A 270 -1.99 -5.27 12.67
CA VAL A 270 -1.20 -4.42 11.79
C VAL A 270 -0.89 -3.15 12.56
N THR A 271 0.39 -2.91 12.83
CA THR A 271 0.83 -1.82 13.70
C THR A 271 1.80 -0.92 12.97
N ARG A 272 1.82 0.35 13.36
CA ARG A 272 2.81 1.33 12.91
C ARG A 272 3.83 1.56 14.02
N TRP A 273 5.09 1.52 13.67
CA TRP A 273 6.19 2.01 14.51
C TRP A 273 6.85 3.24 13.88
N THR A 274 7.21 4.20 14.71
CA THR A 274 7.90 5.43 14.30
C THR A 274 9.23 5.53 15.05
N SER A 275 10.32 5.80 14.32
CA SER A 275 11.60 6.16 14.92
C SER A 275 11.79 7.68 14.88
N SER A 276 12.07 8.28 16.02
CA SER A 276 12.36 9.72 16.14
C SER A 276 13.73 10.11 15.58
N GLY A 277 14.67 9.16 15.51
CA GLY A 277 16.05 9.38 15.04
C GLY A 277 16.40 8.69 13.73
N GLY A 278 15.49 7.92 13.16
CA GLY A 278 15.81 6.95 12.10
C GLY A 278 16.42 5.66 12.69
N ALA A 279 16.46 4.59 11.90
CA ALA A 279 17.04 3.31 12.31
C ALA A 279 17.71 2.59 11.13
N HIS A 280 18.92 2.08 11.35
CA HIS A 280 19.72 1.32 10.41
C HIS A 280 19.93 -0.13 10.88
N ILE A 281 20.66 -0.90 10.08
CA ILE A 281 21.08 -2.26 10.45
C ILE A 281 21.91 -2.19 11.74
N GLY A 282 21.54 -3.00 12.72
CA GLY A 282 22.14 -2.99 14.06
C GLY A 282 21.34 -2.18 15.10
N ASP A 283 20.51 -1.24 14.67
CA ASP A 283 19.64 -0.49 15.59
C ASP A 283 18.40 -1.29 15.98
N ARG A 284 17.77 -0.91 17.08
CA ARG A 284 16.45 -1.43 17.48
C ARG A 284 15.35 -0.55 16.91
N LEU A 285 14.33 -1.19 16.34
CA LEU A 285 13.07 -0.55 16.00
C LEU A 285 11.95 -1.36 16.65
N GLY A 286 11.25 -0.74 17.60
CA GLY A 286 10.41 -1.48 18.55
C GLY A 286 11.25 -2.43 19.40
N SER A 287 10.81 -3.68 19.54
CA SER A 287 11.45 -4.67 20.42
C SER A 287 12.64 -5.39 19.81
N TRP A 288 12.87 -5.29 18.50
CA TRP A 288 13.85 -6.13 17.80
C TRP A 288 14.93 -5.32 17.09
N THR A 289 16.10 -5.94 16.94
CA THR A 289 17.23 -5.38 16.17
C THR A 289 17.05 -5.62 14.68
N ILE A 290 17.30 -4.60 13.86
CA ILE A 290 17.31 -4.71 12.40
C ILE A 290 18.53 -5.52 11.97
N SER A 291 18.30 -6.66 11.33
CA SER A 291 19.38 -7.53 10.83
C SER A 291 19.73 -7.27 9.37
N GLY A 292 18.80 -6.68 8.61
CA GLY A 292 19.00 -6.34 7.22
C GLY A 292 17.70 -5.91 6.55
N PHE A 293 17.83 -5.53 5.29
CA PHE A 293 16.72 -5.12 4.43
C PHE A 293 16.66 -5.98 3.18
N VAL A 294 15.46 -6.19 2.63
CA VAL A 294 15.26 -6.84 1.34
C VAL A 294 14.58 -5.85 0.41
N GLU A 295 15.26 -5.45 -0.66
CA GLU A 295 14.64 -4.64 -1.72
C GLU A 295 13.64 -5.53 -2.51
N PRO A 296 12.39 -5.07 -2.73
CA PRO A 296 11.46 -5.79 -3.60
C PRO A 296 11.92 -5.69 -5.06
N LYS A 297 11.84 -6.79 -5.81
CA LYS A 297 11.93 -6.76 -7.27
C LYS A 297 10.52 -6.74 -7.84
N TYR A 298 10.09 -5.65 -8.42
CA TYR A 298 8.83 -5.61 -9.14
C TYR A 298 8.90 -6.50 -10.39
N ASN A 299 7.77 -7.09 -10.78
CA ASN A 299 7.65 -7.72 -12.09
C ASN A 299 8.03 -6.65 -13.11
N ILE A 300 9.20 -6.83 -13.72
CA ILE A 300 9.74 -5.89 -14.70
C ILE A 300 8.70 -5.74 -15.80
N TRP A 301 8.42 -4.49 -16.18
CA TRP A 301 7.85 -4.17 -17.48
C TRP A 301 8.63 -4.98 -18.54
N ARG A 302 8.10 -6.12 -18.99
CA ARG A 302 8.56 -6.70 -20.25
C ARG A 302 8.00 -5.79 -21.33
N VAL A 303 8.71 -4.70 -21.60
CA VAL A 303 8.64 -3.98 -22.86
C VAL A 303 9.25 -4.85 -23.95
#